data_AF-A0A3N5JL54-F1
#
_entry.id   AF-A0A3N5JL54-F1
#
_cell.length_a   1.000
_cell.length_b   1.000
_cell.length_c   1.000
_cell.angle_alpha   90.00
_cell.angle_beta   90.00
_cell.angle_gamma   90.00
#
_symmetry.space_group_name_H-M   'P 1'
#
loop_
_entity.id
_entity.type
_entity.pdbx_description
1 polymer ?
#
loop_
_entity_poly.entity_id
_entity_poly.type
_entity_poly.pdbx_seq_one_letter_code
_entity_poly.pdbx_strand_id
1 'polypeptide(L)'
;MALPGIASLAEWLETGLAPPQEHAPVPMSAVEALIGLGPGLTPSGDDCLGGVLVALRHLGASGPANRLATAVLSRAERRTHDISRAHLAAAASGEGLAPLHAMLSSLCTPGALDMRESLSAIDAIGHTSGWDALVGVALAAAIVARVRAACRDTSVAARGAGPEGGAHRP
;
A
#
# COMPACT_ATOMS: atom_id res chain seq x y z
N MET A 1 14.34 -9.46 11.33
CA MET A 1 14.60 -9.62 9.89
C MET A 1 13.34 -9.19 9.15
N ALA A 2 13.32 -8.01 8.53
CA ALA A 2 12.10 -7.38 7.96
C ALA A 2 11.62 -8.01 6.64
N LEU A 3 12.56 -8.49 5.82
CA LEU A 3 12.33 -8.91 4.44
C LEU A 3 11.24 -9.99 4.27
N PRO A 4 11.18 -11.07 5.09
CA PRO A 4 10.11 -12.05 4.98
C PRO A 4 8.72 -11.47 5.29
N GLY A 5 8.65 -10.50 6.23
CA GLY A 5 7.41 -9.80 6.56
C GLY A 5 6.92 -8.90 5.42
N ILE A 6 7.83 -8.13 4.80
CA ILE A 6 7.50 -7.30 3.63
C ILE A 6 7.03 -8.15 2.46
N ALA A 7 7.73 -9.26 2.16
CA ALA A 7 7.36 -10.16 1.08
C ALA A 7 5.96 -10.77 1.30
N SER A 8 5.68 -11.28 2.50
CA SER A 8 4.37 -11.83 2.83
C SER A 8 3.25 -10.78 2.77
N LEU A 9 3.52 -9.54 3.19
CA LEU A 9 2.59 -8.43 3.03
C LEU A 9 2.33 -8.10 1.55
N ALA A 10 3.38 -8.07 0.73
CA ALA A 10 3.28 -7.81 -0.70
C ALA A 10 2.44 -8.89 -1.43
N GLU A 11 2.71 -10.17 -1.16
CA GLU A 11 1.92 -11.29 -1.69
C GLU A 11 0.44 -11.21 -1.30
N TRP A 12 0.16 -10.85 -0.04
CA TRP A 12 -1.21 -10.62 0.41
C TRP A 12 -1.87 -9.43 -0.29
N LEU A 13 -1.14 -8.34 -0.56
CA LEU A 13 -1.69 -7.22 -1.33
C LEU A 13 -2.01 -7.63 -2.77
N GLU A 14 -1.11 -8.36 -3.43
CA GLU A 14 -1.32 -8.84 -4.80
C GLU A 14 -2.56 -9.71 -4.92
N THR A 15 -2.70 -10.68 -4.01
CA THR A 15 -3.83 -11.61 -4.00
C THR A 15 -5.12 -10.95 -3.50
N GLY A 16 -5.02 -10.14 -2.44
CA GLY A 16 -6.16 -9.46 -1.82
C GLY A 16 -6.75 -8.30 -2.61
N LEU A 17 -6.05 -7.81 -3.64
CA LEU A 17 -6.55 -6.84 -4.62
C LEU A 17 -7.10 -7.49 -5.89
N ALA A 18 -6.81 -8.77 -6.14
CA ALA A 18 -7.25 -9.48 -7.34
C ALA A 18 -8.58 -10.23 -7.07
N PRO A 19 -9.63 -10.04 -7.89
CA PRO A 19 -10.84 -10.85 -7.78
C PRO A 19 -10.54 -12.32 -8.12
N PRO A 20 -11.15 -13.31 -7.43
CA PRO A 20 -12.20 -13.19 -6.39
C PRO A 20 -11.66 -13.10 -4.95
N GLN A 21 -10.36 -12.99 -4.74
CA GLN A 21 -9.70 -13.14 -3.43
C GLN A 21 -9.72 -11.85 -2.58
N GLU A 22 -10.65 -10.93 -2.86
CA GLU A 22 -10.79 -9.64 -2.17
C GLU A 22 -11.02 -9.75 -0.65
N HIS A 23 -11.29 -10.94 -0.13
CA HIS A 23 -11.56 -11.23 1.28
C HIS A 23 -10.42 -11.97 1.99
N ALA A 24 -9.26 -12.15 1.36
CA ALA A 24 -8.14 -12.86 1.97
C ALA A 24 -7.73 -12.23 3.31
N PRO A 25 -7.56 -13.05 4.38
CA PRO A 25 -7.15 -12.57 5.68
C PRO A 25 -5.73 -12.01 5.62
N VAL A 26 -5.46 -10.96 6.42
CA VAL A 26 -4.12 -10.38 6.53
C VAL A 26 -3.18 -11.40 7.17
N PRO A 27 -1.96 -11.62 6.64
CA PRO A 27 -0.97 -12.47 7.28
C PRO A 27 -0.48 -11.82 8.58
N MET A 28 -1.03 -12.25 9.72
CA MET A 28 -0.68 -11.66 11.02
C MET A 28 0.81 -11.80 11.34
N SER A 29 1.47 -12.87 10.88
CA SER A 29 2.92 -13.03 11.01
C SER A 29 3.71 -11.91 10.31
N ALA A 30 3.23 -11.41 9.17
CA ALA A 30 3.85 -10.30 8.46
C ALA A 30 3.70 -8.99 9.24
N VAL A 31 2.50 -8.71 9.74
CA VAL A 31 2.24 -7.54 10.60
C VAL A 31 3.10 -7.60 11.85
N GLU A 32 3.17 -8.76 12.51
CA GLU A 32 3.98 -8.97 13.70
C GLU A 32 5.49 -8.89 13.47
N ALA A 33 5.95 -9.18 12.25
CA ALA A 33 7.36 -9.06 11.88
C ALA A 33 7.78 -7.59 11.64
N LEU A 34 6.82 -6.72 11.32
CA LEU A 34 7.06 -5.30 11.00
C LEU A 34 6.71 -4.37 12.15
N ILE A 35 5.63 -4.62 12.88
CA ILE A 35 5.17 -3.69 13.90
C ILE A 35 6.16 -3.61 15.07
N GLY A 36 6.58 -2.40 15.40
CA GLY A 36 7.64 -2.13 16.38
C GLY A 36 9.06 -2.47 15.91
N LEU A 37 9.25 -2.82 14.62
CA LEU A 37 10.55 -3.19 14.11
C LEU A 37 11.40 -1.95 13.81
N GLY A 38 12.46 -1.76 14.58
CA GLY A 38 13.41 -0.66 14.42
C GLY A 38 13.56 0.13 15.72
N PRO A 39 14.63 0.93 15.87
CA PRO A 39 14.82 1.77 17.04
C PRO A 39 13.91 3.00 17.02
N GLY A 40 13.77 3.65 18.18
CA GLY A 40 13.15 4.97 18.30
C GLY A 40 11.63 4.95 18.51
N LEU A 41 11.05 6.15 18.50
CA LEU A 41 9.64 6.41 18.82
C LEU A 41 8.71 6.13 17.62
N THR A 42 9.28 6.11 16.41
CA THR A 42 8.66 5.70 15.14
C THR A 42 9.55 4.61 14.51
N PRO A 43 9.37 3.34 14.92
CA PRO A 43 10.11 2.23 14.34
C PRO A 43 9.89 2.13 12.82
N SER A 44 10.94 1.84 12.05
CA SER A 44 10.92 1.73 10.59
C SER A 44 9.80 0.84 10.05
N GLY A 45 9.50 -0.27 10.73
CA GLY A 45 8.41 -1.15 10.31
C GLY A 45 7.03 -0.55 10.50
N ASP A 46 6.83 0.33 11.49
CA ASP A 46 5.58 1.06 11.66
C ASP A 46 5.43 2.15 10.61
N ASP A 47 6.51 2.88 10.30
CA ASP A 47 6.51 3.90 9.26
C ASP A 47 6.17 3.29 7.90
N CYS A 48 6.77 2.15 7.57
CA CYS A 48 6.44 1.38 6.37
C CYS A 48 4.97 0.93 6.35
N LEU A 49 4.45 0.36 7.44
CA LEU A 49 3.04 -0.03 7.55
C LEU A 49 2.09 1.18 7.39
N GLY A 50 2.45 2.32 7.97
CA GLY A 50 1.73 3.59 7.82
C GLY A 50 1.71 4.06 6.37
N GLY A 51 2.85 4.03 5.69
CA GLY A 51 2.96 4.34 4.26
C GLY A 51 2.07 3.47 3.38
N VAL A 52 2.03 2.17 3.63
CA VAL A 52 1.13 1.23 2.93
C VAL A 52 -0.34 1.62 3.15
N LEU A 53 -0.74 1.91 4.39
CA LEU A 53 -2.13 2.29 4.70
C LEU A 53 -2.55 3.58 3.99
N VAL A 54 -1.70 4.61 4.04
CA VAL A 54 -1.95 5.89 3.34
C VAL A 54 -2.09 5.67 1.84
N ALA A 55 -1.19 4.90 1.23
CA ALA A 55 -1.23 4.61 -0.19
C ALA A 55 -2.51 3.86 -0.62
N LEU A 56 -2.90 2.81 0.11
CA LEU A 56 -4.11 2.05 -0.19
C LEU A 56 -5.36 2.92 -0.09
N ARG A 57 -5.44 3.78 0.93
CA ARG A 57 -6.54 4.74 1.10
C ARG A 57 -6.58 5.74 -0.06
N HIS A 58 -5.44 6.36 -0.37
CA HIS A 58 -5.31 7.33 -1.46
C HIS A 58 -5.72 6.73 -2.81
N LEU A 59 -5.35 5.47 -3.05
CA LEU A 59 -5.66 4.76 -4.30
C LEU A 59 -7.08 4.18 -4.35
N GLY A 60 -7.89 4.30 -3.30
CA GLY A 60 -9.25 3.77 -3.24
C GLY A 60 -9.34 2.26 -3.00
N ALA A 61 -8.27 1.63 -2.50
CA ALA A 61 -8.24 0.20 -2.13
C ALA A 61 -8.79 -0.02 -0.70
N SER A 62 -10.01 0.45 -0.44
CA SER A 62 -10.60 0.53 0.92
C SER A 62 -10.75 -0.83 1.61
N GLY A 63 -11.03 -1.92 0.88
CA GLY A 63 -11.16 -3.26 1.44
C GLY A 63 -9.88 -3.75 2.12
N PRO A 64 -8.77 -3.91 1.37
CA PRO A 64 -7.46 -4.21 1.94
C PRO A 64 -7.01 -3.20 3.00
N ALA A 65 -7.22 -1.89 2.78
CA ALA A 65 -6.86 -0.87 3.76
C ALA A 65 -7.55 -1.10 5.12
N ASN A 66 -8.86 -1.37 5.13
CA ASN A 66 -9.61 -1.65 6.37
C ASN A 66 -9.10 -2.90 7.11
N ARG A 67 -8.79 -3.96 6.36
CA ARG A 67 -8.30 -5.21 6.95
C ARG A 67 -6.90 -5.02 7.54
N LEU A 68 -6.00 -4.38 6.80
CA LEU A 68 -4.65 -4.09 7.29
C LEU A 68 -4.69 -3.16 8.50
N ALA A 69 -5.51 -2.11 8.48
CA ALA A 69 -5.68 -1.19 9.60
C ALA A 69 -6.11 -1.93 10.87
N THR A 70 -7.14 -2.79 10.77
CA THR A 70 -7.59 -3.63 11.88
C THR A 70 -6.46 -4.50 12.43
N ALA A 71 -5.73 -5.18 11.54
CA ALA A 71 -4.63 -6.05 11.93
C ALA A 71 -3.50 -5.29 12.64
N VAL A 72 -3.06 -4.17 12.08
CA VAL A 72 -1.99 -3.32 12.63
C VAL A 72 -2.39 -2.72 13.97
N LEU A 73 -3.54 -2.07 14.06
CA LEU A 73 -3.99 -1.41 15.29
C LEU A 73 -4.21 -2.40 16.44
N SER A 74 -4.66 -3.62 16.14
CA SER A 74 -4.81 -4.69 17.15
C SER A 74 -3.49 -5.10 17.82
N ARG A 75 -2.35 -4.83 17.17
CA ARG A 75 -1.02 -5.19 17.67
C ARG A 75 -0.23 -4.00 18.18
N ALA A 76 -0.56 -2.78 17.73
CA ALA A 76 0.19 -1.58 18.02
C ALA A 76 0.33 -1.32 19.54
N GLU A 77 -0.73 -1.57 20.32
CA GLU A 77 -0.73 -1.36 21.78
C GLU A 77 0.34 -2.16 22.52
N ARG A 78 0.72 -3.34 22.02
CA ARG A 78 1.66 -4.25 22.70
C ARG A 78 3.04 -4.28 22.07
N ARG A 79 3.24 -3.59 20.95
CA ARG A 79 4.40 -3.79 20.08
C ARG A 79 5.15 -2.51 19.75
N THR A 80 4.57 -1.32 19.96
CA THR A 80 5.24 -0.05 19.63
C THR A 80 4.92 1.08 20.62
N HIS A 81 5.53 2.24 20.40
CA HIS A 81 5.43 3.44 21.22
C HIS A 81 4.17 4.26 20.90
N ASP A 82 3.73 5.08 21.85
CA ASP A 82 2.50 5.88 21.74
C ASP A 82 2.51 6.85 20.55
N ILE A 83 3.68 7.42 20.21
CA ILE A 83 3.83 8.31 19.05
C ILE A 83 3.57 7.54 17.75
N SER A 84 4.23 6.39 17.57
CA SER A 84 3.98 5.52 16.40
C SER A 84 2.53 5.03 16.34
N ARG A 85 1.93 4.67 17.48
CA ARG A 85 0.50 4.28 17.55
C ARG A 85 -0.42 5.39 17.01
N ALA A 86 -0.16 6.64 17.38
CA ALA A 86 -0.93 7.79 16.89
C ALA A 86 -0.77 7.96 15.37
N HIS A 87 0.45 7.84 14.85
CA HIS A 87 0.71 7.89 13.40
C HIS A 87 0.01 6.75 12.65
N LEU A 88 0.05 5.52 13.17
CA LEU A 88 -0.64 4.37 12.58
C LEU A 88 -2.17 4.54 12.57
N ALA A 89 -2.75 5.15 13.62
CA ALA A 89 -4.17 5.46 13.67
C ALA A 89 -4.58 6.54 12.65
N ALA A 90 -3.75 7.57 12.47
CA ALA A 90 -3.93 8.57 11.43
C ALA A 90 -3.83 7.92 10.02
N ALA A 91 -2.78 7.13 9.79
CA ALA A 91 -2.57 6.40 8.53
C ALA A 91 -3.71 5.44 8.19
N ALA A 92 -4.29 4.76 9.20
CA ALA A 92 -5.46 3.91 9.04
C ALA A 92 -6.69 4.67 8.49
N SER A 93 -6.77 5.97 8.79
CA SER A 93 -7.80 6.89 8.27
C SER A 93 -7.42 7.53 6.93
N GLY A 94 -6.22 7.21 6.39
CA GLY A 94 -5.67 7.81 5.18
C GLY A 94 -4.97 9.14 5.43
N GLU A 95 -4.83 9.56 6.69
CA GLU A 95 -4.11 10.77 7.06
C GLU A 95 -2.61 10.48 7.12
N GLY A 96 -1.80 11.45 6.71
CA GLY A 96 -0.36 11.32 6.69
C GLY A 96 0.29 12.66 6.42
N LEU A 97 1.62 12.68 6.40
CA LEU A 97 2.37 13.90 6.15
C LEU A 97 2.07 14.42 4.73
N ALA A 98 1.82 15.73 4.60
CA ALA A 98 1.50 16.34 3.30
C ALA A 98 2.54 16.03 2.20
N PRO A 99 3.87 16.00 2.48
CA PRO A 99 4.87 15.56 1.49
C PRO A 99 4.67 14.13 0.99
N LEU A 100 4.22 13.22 1.86
CA LEU A 100 3.97 11.82 1.51
C LEU A 100 2.78 11.71 0.53
N HIS A 101 1.72 12.47 0.76
CA HIS A 101 0.58 12.58 -0.16
C HIS A 101 0.94 13.24 -1.49
N ALA A 102 1.80 14.27 -1.47
CA ALA A 102 2.30 14.89 -2.69
C ALA A 102 3.10 13.89 -3.54
N MET A 103 3.97 13.08 -2.91
CA MET A 103 4.71 12.02 -3.60
C MET A 103 3.83 10.90 -4.13
N LEU A 104 2.85 10.45 -3.35
CA LEU A 104 1.83 9.51 -3.84
C LEU A 104 1.15 10.01 -5.11
N SER A 105 0.75 11.28 -5.11
CA SER A 105 0.09 11.92 -6.25
C SER A 105 1.01 11.97 -7.48
N SER A 106 2.29 12.30 -7.29
CA SER A 106 3.31 12.26 -8.35
C SER A 106 3.56 10.87 -8.90
N LEU A 107 3.68 9.85 -8.03
CA LEU A 107 3.91 8.47 -8.46
C LEU A 107 2.75 7.91 -9.28
N CYS A 108 1.53 8.38 -9.01
CA CYS A 108 0.32 7.90 -9.67
C CYS A 108 -0.05 8.69 -10.93
N THR A 109 0.57 9.86 -11.17
CA THR A 109 0.22 10.75 -12.27
C THR A 109 1.42 10.95 -13.19
N PRO A 110 1.38 10.42 -14.43
CA PRO A 110 2.45 10.63 -15.40
C PRO A 110 2.71 12.13 -15.63
N GLY A 111 3.93 12.58 -15.36
CA GLY A 111 4.35 13.97 -15.58
C GLY A 111 3.95 14.97 -14.47
N ALA A 112 3.46 14.53 -13.31
CA ALA A 112 3.08 15.43 -12.23
C ALA A 112 4.21 15.68 -11.20
N LEU A 113 4.59 16.97 -11.11
CA LEU A 113 5.43 17.61 -10.09
C LEU A 113 6.93 17.24 -10.08
N ASP A 114 7.72 18.21 -9.63
CA ASP A 114 9.14 18.04 -9.38
C ASP A 114 9.34 17.14 -8.16
N MET A 115 9.62 15.85 -8.41
CA MET A 115 9.90 14.85 -7.37
C MET A 115 10.97 15.32 -6.37
N ARG A 116 11.83 16.27 -6.77
CA ARG A 116 12.91 16.80 -5.94
C ARG A 116 12.41 17.54 -4.69
N GLU A 117 11.36 18.36 -4.80
CA GLU A 117 10.84 19.12 -3.65
C GLU A 117 10.19 18.19 -2.62
N SER A 118 9.40 17.23 -3.09
CA SER A 118 8.78 16.24 -2.21
C SER A 118 9.80 15.33 -1.54
N LEU A 119 10.85 14.89 -2.27
CA LEU A 119 11.97 14.14 -1.69
C LEU A 119 12.70 14.94 -0.62
N SER A 120 12.95 16.23 -0.86
CA SER A 120 13.59 17.12 0.13
C SER A 120 12.73 17.30 1.38
N ALA A 121 11.40 17.36 1.23
CA ALA A 121 10.48 17.46 2.36
C ALA A 121 10.38 16.15 3.16
N ILE A 122 10.49 14.98 2.52
CA ILE A 122 10.61 13.69 3.21
C ILE A 122 11.91 13.59 4.00
N ASP A 123 13.01 14.08 3.45
CA ASP A 123 14.31 14.10 4.13
C ASP A 123 14.27 14.93 5.44
N ALA A 124 13.47 16.00 5.46
CA ALA A 124 13.32 16.91 6.59
C ALA A 124 12.46 16.37 7.76
N ILE A 125 11.66 15.31 7.55
CA ILE A 125 10.79 14.69 8.58
C ILE A 125 11.60 13.92 9.65
N GLY A 126 12.90 13.77 9.40
CA GLY A 126 13.81 12.91 10.16
C GLY A 126 14.21 11.77 9.24
N HIS A 127 15.43 11.88 8.68
CA HIS A 127 15.88 11.12 7.51
C HIS A 127 15.27 9.70 7.44
N THR A 128 15.43 8.86 8.46
CA THR A 128 14.98 7.46 8.39
C THR A 128 13.46 7.25 8.33
N SER A 129 12.67 7.94 9.16
CA SER A 129 11.23 7.69 9.28
C SER A 129 10.44 8.06 8.02
N GLY A 130 10.79 9.20 7.40
CA GLY A 130 10.21 9.61 6.13
C GLY A 130 10.52 8.64 4.98
N TRP A 131 11.78 8.15 4.90
CA TRP A 131 12.19 7.17 3.89
C TRP A 131 11.49 5.82 4.09
N ASP A 132 11.32 5.36 5.33
CA ASP A 132 10.64 4.10 5.64
C ASP A 132 9.15 4.15 5.27
N ALA A 133 8.47 5.28 5.54
CA ALA A 133 7.10 5.50 5.08
C ALA A 133 7.00 5.56 3.55
N LEU A 134 7.97 6.18 2.88
CA LEU A 134 8.02 6.22 1.42
C LEU A 134 8.18 4.82 0.80
N VAL A 135 8.98 3.94 1.41
CA VAL A 135 9.11 2.54 0.97
C VAL A 135 7.76 1.84 1.00
N GLY A 136 6.99 2.00 2.08
CA GLY A 136 5.64 1.45 2.18
C GLY A 136 4.68 1.99 1.12
N VAL A 137 4.76 3.30 0.86
CA VAL A 137 4.00 3.97 -0.21
C VAL A 137 4.32 3.39 -1.58
N ALA A 138 5.60 3.31 -1.93
CA ALA A 138 6.04 2.85 -3.24
C ALA A 138 5.66 1.39 -3.48
N LEU A 139 5.79 0.53 -2.46
CA LEU A 139 5.40 -0.87 -2.51
C LEU A 139 3.90 -1.02 -2.82
N ALA A 140 3.04 -0.36 -2.05
CA ALA A 140 1.60 -0.44 -2.23
C ALA A 140 1.15 0.13 -3.58
N ALA A 141 1.69 1.29 -3.99
CA ALA A 141 1.36 1.92 -5.26
C ALA A 141 1.74 1.04 -6.46
N ALA A 142 2.94 0.44 -6.45
CA ALA A 142 3.40 -0.45 -7.51
C ALA A 142 2.52 -1.71 -7.64
N ILE A 143 2.15 -2.32 -6.51
CA ILE A 143 1.28 -3.51 -6.51
C ILE A 143 -0.12 -3.16 -7.03
N VAL A 144 -0.74 -2.08 -6.52
CA VAL A 144 -2.07 -1.64 -6.98
C VAL A 144 -2.06 -1.33 -8.48
N ALA A 145 -1.02 -0.64 -8.98
CA ALA A 145 -0.90 -0.33 -10.40
C ALA A 145 -0.81 -1.60 -11.27
N ARG A 146 -0.01 -2.58 -10.85
CA ARG A 146 0.16 -3.86 -11.56
C ARG A 146 -1.13 -4.69 -11.56
N VAL A 147 -1.79 -4.86 -10.41
CA VAL A 147 -3.06 -5.63 -10.33
C VAL A 147 -4.13 -4.97 -11.21
N ARG A 148 -4.26 -3.64 -11.16
CA ARG A 148 -5.20 -2.92 -12.02
C ARG A 148 -4.88 -3.06 -13.51
N ALA A 149 -3.61 -3.08 -13.89
CA ALA A 149 -3.21 -3.32 -15.28
C ALA A 149 -3.62 -4.73 -15.73
N ALA A 150 -3.30 -5.77 -14.95
CA ALA A 150 -3.67 -7.15 -15.27
C ALA A 150 -5.20 -7.35 -15.39
N CYS A 151 -5.99 -6.72 -14.51
CA CYS A 151 -7.45 -6.78 -14.60
C CYS A 151 -8.00 -6.05 -15.85
N ARG A 152 -7.38 -4.94 -16.26
CA ARG A 152 -7.75 -4.24 -17.51
C ARG A 152 -7.47 -5.11 -18.73
N ASP A 153 -6.28 -5.71 -18.82
CA ASP A 153 -5.88 -6.53 -19.97
C ASP A 153 -6.79 -7.76 -20.13
N THR A 154 -7.11 -8.43 -19.01
CA THR A 154 -8.06 -9.55 -18.98
C THR A 154 -9.45 -9.14 -19.47
N SER A 155 -9.90 -7.96 -19.06
CA SER A 155 -11.21 -7.41 -19.47
C SER A 155 -11.26 -6.99 -20.94
N VAL A 156 -10.15 -6.52 -21.51
CA VAL A 156 -10.04 -6.21 -22.95
C VAL A 156 -10.03 -7.50 -23.77
N ALA A 157 -9.24 -8.51 -23.36
CA ALA A 157 -9.21 -9.81 -24.03
C ALA A 157 -10.59 -10.50 -24.05
N ALA A 158 -11.31 -10.47 -22.93
CA ALA A 158 -12.66 -11.04 -22.84
C ALA A 158 -13.69 -10.34 -23.76
N ARG A 159 -13.51 -9.05 -24.06
CA ARG A 159 -14.38 -8.30 -24.98
C ARG A 159 -14.05 -8.50 -26.45
N GLY A 160 -12.79 -8.83 -26.78
CA GLY A 160 -12.34 -9.12 -28.14
C GLY A 160 -12.77 -10.51 -28.65
N ALA A 161 -13.11 -11.44 -27.75
CA ALA A 161 -13.56 -12.80 -28.08
C ALA A 161 -15.09 -12.92 -28.31
N GLY A 162 -15.72 -11.86 -28.84
CA GLY A 162 -17.13 -11.90 -29.28
C GLY A 162 -17.31 -12.84 -30.49
N PRO A 163 -18.52 -13.42 -30.70
CA PRO A 163 -18.70 -14.54 -31.63
C PRO A 163 -18.50 -14.09 -33.08
N GLU A 164 -17.45 -14.58 -33.73
CA GLU A 164 -17.32 -14.48 -35.18
C GLU A 164 -18.32 -15.41 -35.87
N GLY A 165 -19.10 -14.85 -36.80
CA GLY A 165 -19.55 -15.58 -37.98
C GLY A 165 -20.91 -16.27 -37.93
N GLY A 166 -21.97 -15.55 -37.54
CA GLY A 166 -23.31 -15.86 -38.04
C GLY A 166 -23.46 -15.44 -39.50
N ALA A 167 -23.81 -16.42 -40.35
CA ALA A 167 -24.36 -16.32 -41.71
C ALA A 167 -23.40 -16.46 -42.90
N HIS A 168 -23.47 -17.64 -43.55
CA HIS A 168 -23.83 -17.67 -44.97
C HIS A 168 -24.69 -18.90 -45.28
N ARG A 169 -25.89 -18.61 -45.80
CA ARG A 169 -26.89 -19.53 -46.39
C ARG A 169 -26.42 -19.95 -47.80
N PRO A 170 -26.93 -21.03 -48.40
CA PRO A 170 -28.30 -21.06 -48.96
C PRO A 170 -29.23 -22.07 -48.32
#